data_AF-A0A5B0F423-F1
#
_entry.id   AF-A0A5B0F423-F1
#
_cell.length_a   1.000
_cell.length_b   1.000
_cell.length_c   1.000
_cell.angle_alpha   90.00
_cell.angle_beta   90.00
_cell.angle_gamma   90.00
#
_symmetry.space_group_name_H-M   'P 1'
#
loop_
_entity.id
_entity.type
_entity.pdbx_description
1 polymer ?
#
loop_
_entity_poly.entity_id
_entity_poly.type
_entity_poly.pdbx_seq_one_letter_code
_entity_poly.pdbx_strand_id
1 'polypeptide(L)'
;MTIKYSTQKSAATGYVTTQTTDSLKSLFKAHFELPTVLVEKTNAKTFVPATFRLPTRNDSNVISSSVIIFDIDQKLGMGYDDDMVALEEVEDALLDLNLEHFVYTSHSHTLAAPRFRIVIAPSRPVFPEEHNAICAAMLEALDDFIDGRLLRAIDPCWRTLSQCYYVYTAHPERKDHAISFYNPGNPADVDDFKLHQSMYGLEVEYKPGAPRKVTGQTGARGRSYELNRIIGGMITSSSQDEIAKRIFEVDNIDHAGNEYFRDMQYPRNRPRLGESQEAAAWRSCQIFAKSHINSLKRKFRKQGDIKIVNKKAESAEAMPTHDAMIQFRSFNTKPTKSGGETILMELQVMSGEHAGRHFWHRVYGNGNSEMAITISNSVISKISKATNIEMKALQDVMKASGKTVMARIKHKPGTNGFKAQNEIGDLHLNTM
;
A
#
# COMPACT_ATOMS: atom_id res chain seq x y z
N MET A 1 -12.46 20.08 16.79
CA MET A 1 -13.53 19.58 17.69
C MET A 1 -12.93 19.32 19.06
N THR A 2 -13.57 19.76 20.14
CA THR A 2 -13.15 19.41 21.51
C THR A 2 -13.28 17.90 21.73
N ILE A 3 -12.21 17.25 22.15
CA ILE A 3 -12.17 15.82 22.47
C ILE A 3 -12.48 15.63 23.94
N LYS A 4 -13.53 14.87 24.25
CA LYS A 4 -13.87 14.47 25.62
C LYS A 4 -13.58 12.99 25.81
N TYR A 5 -12.87 12.66 26.87
CA TYR A 5 -12.45 11.30 27.20
C TYR A 5 -12.48 11.12 28.71
N SER A 6 -12.26 9.90 29.18
CA SER A 6 -12.18 9.61 30.60
C SER A 6 -10.91 8.87 30.96
N THR A 7 -10.45 9.07 32.19
CA THR A 7 -9.29 8.33 32.72
C THR A 7 -9.62 7.66 34.04
N GLN A 8 -8.87 6.61 34.39
CA GLN A 8 -8.97 5.96 35.70
C GLN A 8 -7.59 5.74 36.28
N LYS A 9 -7.48 5.72 37.61
CA LYS A 9 -6.22 5.48 38.30
C LYS A 9 -5.63 4.10 37.94
N SER A 10 -6.48 3.10 37.83
CA SER A 10 -6.16 1.77 37.31
C SER A 10 -7.44 1.11 36.75
N ALA A 11 -7.31 0.03 36.01
CA ALA A 11 -8.48 -0.69 35.49
C ALA A 11 -9.34 -1.36 36.58
N ALA A 12 -8.77 -1.61 37.76
CA ALA A 12 -9.44 -2.29 38.87
C ALA A 12 -10.49 -1.42 39.57
N THR A 13 -10.38 -0.09 39.51
CA THR A 13 -11.20 0.80 40.35
C THR A 13 -12.59 1.11 39.79
N GLY A 14 -12.84 0.87 38.49
CA GLY A 14 -14.13 1.11 37.83
C GLY A 14 -14.58 2.59 37.73
N TYR A 15 -14.15 3.45 38.66
CA TYR A 15 -14.41 4.88 38.69
C TYR A 15 -13.68 5.61 37.55
N VAL A 16 -14.35 6.55 36.89
CA VAL A 16 -13.81 7.33 35.76
C VAL A 16 -13.88 8.83 36.04
N THR A 17 -12.85 9.56 35.60
CA THR A 17 -12.82 11.02 35.64
C THR A 17 -12.80 11.57 34.21
N THR A 18 -13.80 12.36 33.86
CA THR A 18 -13.89 13.04 32.57
C THR A 18 -12.77 14.06 32.41
N GLN A 19 -12.22 14.16 31.21
CA GLN A 19 -11.16 15.07 30.79
C GLN A 19 -11.52 15.65 29.42
N THR A 20 -10.86 16.76 29.06
CA THR A 20 -11.11 17.48 27.80
C THR A 20 -9.80 17.96 27.19
N THR A 21 -9.70 17.93 25.87
CA THR A 21 -8.61 18.57 25.10
C THR A 21 -9.17 19.24 23.84
N ASP A 22 -8.48 20.27 23.34
CA ASP A 22 -9.02 21.11 22.25
C ASP A 22 -9.00 20.44 20.86
N SER A 23 -8.12 19.46 20.67
CA SER A 23 -7.94 18.76 19.39
C SER A 23 -7.37 17.35 19.59
N LEU A 24 -7.39 16.53 18.54
CA LEU A 24 -6.71 15.22 18.54
C LEU A 24 -5.21 15.38 18.72
N LYS A 25 -4.60 16.38 18.07
CA LYS A 25 -3.18 16.72 18.23
C LYS A 25 -2.82 17.07 19.67
N SER A 26 -3.66 17.84 20.36
CA SER A 26 -3.46 18.16 21.78
C SER A 26 -3.57 16.92 22.67
N LEU A 27 -4.51 16.02 22.37
CA LEU A 27 -4.62 14.73 23.06
C LEU A 27 -3.35 13.88 22.87
N PHE A 28 -2.88 13.77 21.61
CA PHE A 28 -1.67 13.05 21.26
C PHE A 28 -0.46 13.55 22.05
N LYS A 29 -0.21 14.86 22.02
CA LYS A 29 0.92 15.47 22.75
C LYS A 29 0.85 15.23 24.26
N ALA A 30 -0.36 15.25 24.83
CA ALA A 30 -0.53 15.09 26.27
C ALA A 30 -0.30 13.65 26.75
N HIS A 31 -0.66 12.63 25.97
CA HIS A 31 -0.74 11.24 26.45
C HIS A 31 -0.07 10.18 25.58
N PHE A 32 0.23 10.48 24.32
CA PHE A 32 0.65 9.49 23.32
C PHE A 32 1.95 9.86 22.57
N GLU A 33 2.54 11.03 22.82
CA GLU A 33 3.82 11.41 22.19
C GLU A 33 4.98 10.54 22.70
N LEU A 34 4.97 10.20 23.99
CA LEU A 34 6.00 9.37 24.63
C LEU A 34 5.36 8.21 25.41
N PRO A 35 5.94 7.00 25.34
CA PRO A 35 5.40 5.86 26.06
C PRO A 35 5.71 5.98 27.56
N THR A 36 4.76 5.58 28.40
CA THR A 36 5.07 5.28 29.79
C THR A 36 5.74 3.91 29.88
N VAL A 37 6.99 3.86 30.33
CA VAL A 37 7.74 2.60 30.42
C VAL A 37 7.42 1.89 31.73
N LEU A 38 6.84 0.69 31.64
CA LEU A 38 6.37 -0.11 32.79
C LEU A 38 6.62 -1.59 32.55
N VAL A 39 7.06 -2.31 33.59
CA VAL A 39 7.14 -3.79 33.54
C VAL A 39 5.72 -4.36 33.40
N GLU A 40 4.82 -3.96 34.29
CA GLU A 40 3.43 -4.38 34.28
C GLU A 40 2.50 -3.27 33.79
N LYS A 41 1.85 -3.49 32.64
CA LYS A 41 0.90 -2.52 32.05
C LYS A 41 -0.35 -2.29 32.91
N THR A 42 -0.70 -3.21 33.79
CA THR A 42 -1.86 -3.12 34.70
C THR A 42 -1.75 -1.96 35.69
N ASN A 43 -0.53 -1.49 35.96
CA ASN A 43 -0.26 -0.36 36.85
C ASN A 43 -0.40 1.00 36.15
N ALA A 44 -0.67 1.01 34.85
CA ALA A 44 -0.87 2.25 34.10
C ALA A 44 -2.22 2.90 34.44
N LYS A 45 -2.22 4.24 34.47
CA LYS A 45 -3.45 5.05 34.41
C LYS A 45 -4.16 4.73 33.10
N THR A 46 -5.44 4.38 33.15
CA THR A 46 -6.20 3.94 31.98
C THR A 46 -6.82 5.12 31.23
N PHE A 47 -7.08 4.91 29.93
CA PHE A 47 -7.71 5.87 29.03
C PHE A 47 -8.93 5.22 28.38
N VAL A 48 -10.06 5.92 28.41
CA VAL A 48 -11.31 5.52 27.80
C VAL A 48 -11.74 6.62 26.83
N PRO A 49 -12.02 6.32 25.54
CA PRO A 49 -12.37 7.33 24.53
C PRO A 49 -13.77 7.92 24.72
N ALA A 50 -14.46 7.53 25.78
CA ALA A 50 -15.86 7.83 26.06
C ALA A 50 -16.03 8.76 27.26
N THR A 51 -17.18 9.43 27.28
CA THR A 51 -17.69 10.19 28.42
C THR A 51 -18.85 9.43 29.06
N PHE A 52 -19.05 9.63 30.36
CA PHE A 52 -20.02 8.86 31.13
C PHE A 52 -21.00 9.77 31.87
N ARG A 53 -22.26 9.34 31.94
CA ARG A 53 -23.32 10.01 32.71
C ARG A 53 -23.15 9.83 34.22
N LEU A 54 -22.68 8.64 34.62
CA LEU A 54 -22.27 8.31 35.98
C LEU A 54 -20.75 8.06 35.95
N PRO A 55 -20.00 8.41 36.99
CA PRO A 55 -18.54 8.25 37.01
C PRO A 55 -18.11 6.78 37.20
N THR A 56 -18.80 5.84 36.55
CA THR A 56 -18.56 4.40 36.61
C THR A 56 -18.48 3.82 35.21
N ARG A 57 -17.37 3.15 34.91
CA ARG A 57 -17.08 2.50 33.64
C ARG A 57 -18.04 1.34 33.37
N ASN A 58 -19.05 1.61 32.55
CA ASN A 58 -20.02 0.65 32.05
C ASN A 58 -20.60 1.19 30.74
N ASP A 59 -20.80 0.36 29.73
CA ASP A 59 -21.34 0.77 28.43
C ASP A 59 -22.70 1.48 28.57
N SER A 60 -23.57 1.02 29.48
CA SER A 60 -24.87 1.66 29.75
C SER A 60 -24.76 3.08 30.32
N ASN A 61 -23.57 3.48 30.80
CA ASN A 61 -23.31 4.82 31.30
C ASN A 61 -22.63 5.72 30.27
N VAL A 62 -22.25 5.20 29.10
CA VAL A 62 -21.58 5.98 28.06
C VAL A 62 -22.57 6.96 27.45
N ILE A 63 -22.18 8.24 27.36
CA ILE A 63 -22.92 9.29 26.66
C ILE A 63 -22.51 9.33 25.20
N SER A 64 -21.21 9.35 24.93
CA SER A 64 -20.63 9.39 23.59
C SER A 64 -19.14 9.10 23.63
N SER A 65 -18.58 8.73 22.48
CA SER A 65 -17.14 8.64 22.25
C SER A 65 -16.66 9.76 21.33
N SER A 66 -15.52 10.38 21.65
CA SER A 66 -14.94 11.47 20.86
C SER A 66 -13.81 11.02 19.92
N VAL A 67 -13.44 9.74 19.93
CA VAL A 67 -12.41 9.16 19.05
C VAL A 67 -12.76 7.72 18.70
N ILE A 68 -12.40 7.27 17.50
CA ILE A 68 -12.53 5.86 17.08
C ILE A 68 -11.18 5.20 17.33
N ILE A 69 -11.17 4.02 17.96
CA ILE A 69 -9.94 3.29 18.28
C ILE A 69 -10.03 1.83 17.84
N PHE A 70 -9.02 1.37 17.11
CA PHE A 70 -8.82 -0.03 16.78
C PHE A 70 -7.55 -0.55 17.43
N ASP A 71 -7.62 -1.73 18.05
CA ASP A 71 -6.48 -2.42 18.67
C ASP A 71 -6.04 -3.60 17.81
N ILE A 72 -4.82 -3.54 17.29
CA ILE A 72 -4.25 -4.54 16.39
C ILE A 72 -3.37 -5.43 17.26
N ASP A 73 -3.88 -6.61 17.64
CA ASP A 73 -3.28 -7.55 18.60
C ASP A 73 -2.78 -8.83 17.92
N GLN A 74 -1.80 -8.68 17.02
CA GLN A 74 -1.22 -9.79 16.26
C GLN A 74 -0.40 -10.73 17.13
N LYS A 75 -0.56 -12.03 16.92
CA LYS A 75 0.11 -13.11 17.67
C LYS A 75 0.72 -14.12 16.71
N LEU A 76 1.94 -14.52 16.99
CA LEU A 76 2.62 -15.61 16.29
C LEU A 76 1.90 -16.94 16.52
N GLY A 77 1.91 -17.81 15.52
CA GLY A 77 1.35 -19.16 15.60
C GLY A 77 -0.17 -19.22 15.40
N MET A 78 -0.81 -18.12 15.01
CA MET A 78 -2.26 -18.05 14.80
C MET A 78 -2.70 -18.34 13.36
N GLY A 79 -1.79 -18.82 12.52
CA GLY A 79 -2.07 -19.18 11.12
C GLY A 79 -2.10 -18.01 10.14
N TYR A 80 -1.71 -16.80 10.59
CA TYR A 80 -1.57 -15.60 9.76
C TYR A 80 -0.17 -14.98 9.83
N ASP A 81 0.85 -15.73 10.26
CA ASP A 81 2.19 -15.20 10.51
C ASP A 81 2.84 -14.53 9.28
N ASP A 82 2.56 -15.06 8.08
CA ASP A 82 3.04 -14.51 6.81
C ASP A 82 2.15 -13.36 6.25
N ASP A 83 0.98 -13.16 6.86
CA ASP A 83 -0.02 -12.16 6.48
C ASP A 83 -0.20 -11.09 7.58
N MET A 84 0.81 -10.89 8.44
CA MET A 84 0.74 -9.85 9.47
C MET A 84 0.66 -8.46 8.82
N VAL A 85 -0.18 -7.62 9.40
CA VAL A 85 -0.34 -6.22 9.04
C VAL A 85 0.82 -5.43 9.62
N ALA A 86 1.63 -4.82 8.76
CA ALA A 86 2.68 -3.92 9.20
C ALA A 86 2.09 -2.54 9.56
N LEU A 87 2.79 -1.81 10.44
CA LEU A 87 2.34 -0.50 10.90
C LEU A 87 2.28 0.49 9.73
N GLU A 88 3.28 0.44 8.85
CA GLU A 88 3.41 1.30 7.69
C GLU A 88 2.25 1.11 6.70
N GLU A 89 1.77 -0.14 6.52
CA GLU A 89 0.64 -0.43 5.63
C GLU A 89 -0.63 0.27 6.10
N VAL A 90 -0.86 0.26 7.42
CA VAL A 90 -1.98 0.93 8.06
C VAL A 90 -1.86 2.44 7.97
N GLU A 91 -0.66 3.00 8.13
CA GLU A 91 -0.43 4.43 7.93
C GLU A 91 -0.82 4.86 6.52
N ASP A 92 -0.47 4.08 5.49
CA ASP A 92 -0.87 4.43 4.13
C ASP A 92 -2.38 4.38 3.92
N ALA A 93 -3.06 3.38 4.49
CA ALA A 93 -4.52 3.30 4.41
C ALA A 93 -5.15 4.57 5.00
N LEU A 94 -4.63 5.03 6.13
CA LEU A 94 -5.11 6.24 6.80
C LEU A 94 -4.78 7.52 6.01
N LEU A 95 -3.59 7.60 5.40
CA LEU A 95 -3.19 8.72 4.54
C LEU A 95 -3.98 8.75 3.22
N ASP A 96 -4.28 7.60 2.63
CA ASP A 96 -5.08 7.46 1.40
C ASP A 96 -6.53 7.92 1.62
N LEU A 97 -7.09 7.62 2.79
CA LEU A 97 -8.38 8.13 3.23
C LEU A 97 -8.32 9.60 3.70
N ASN A 98 -7.12 10.19 3.75
CA ASN A 98 -6.85 11.54 4.23
C ASN A 98 -7.46 11.82 5.62
N LEU A 99 -7.33 10.86 6.55
CA LEU A 99 -7.92 10.95 7.88
C LEU A 99 -6.97 11.62 8.89
N GLU A 100 -7.50 12.45 9.79
CA GLU A 100 -6.76 12.92 10.97
C GLU A 100 -6.64 11.77 11.97
N HIS A 101 -5.40 11.35 12.25
CA HIS A 101 -5.13 10.17 13.06
C HIS A 101 -3.81 10.23 13.83
N PHE A 102 -3.67 9.36 14.81
CA PHE A 102 -2.36 8.97 15.34
C PHE A 102 -2.30 7.46 15.55
N VAL A 103 -1.10 6.91 15.47
CA VAL A 103 -0.82 5.49 15.70
C VAL A 103 0.18 5.36 16.82
N TYR A 104 0.04 4.34 17.65
CA TYR A 104 1.02 4.02 18.67
C TYR A 104 1.12 2.52 18.92
N THR A 105 2.32 2.05 19.21
CA THR A 105 2.60 0.66 19.56
C THR A 105 2.08 0.30 20.95
N SER A 106 1.67 -0.95 21.15
CA SER A 106 1.22 -1.44 22.46
C SER A 106 2.38 -1.90 23.34
N HIS A 107 2.13 -2.09 24.64
CA HIS A 107 3.11 -2.68 25.58
C HIS A 107 3.68 -4.02 25.12
N SER A 108 2.88 -4.80 24.38
CA SER A 108 3.24 -6.13 23.91
C SER A 108 3.87 -6.15 22.52
N HIS A 109 4.10 -4.99 21.91
CA HIS A 109 4.69 -4.86 20.58
C HIS A 109 6.07 -5.50 20.47
N THR A 110 6.31 -6.21 19.37
CA THR A 110 7.64 -6.69 18.95
C THR A 110 7.74 -6.58 17.44
N LEU A 111 8.97 -6.61 16.89
CA LEU A 111 9.16 -6.61 15.44
C LEU A 111 8.56 -7.85 14.76
N ALA A 112 8.59 -9.01 15.42
CA ALA A 112 8.04 -10.26 14.90
C ALA A 112 6.52 -10.37 15.04
N ALA A 113 5.92 -9.63 15.98
CA ALA A 113 4.48 -9.57 16.18
C ALA A 113 4.08 -8.10 16.41
N PRO A 114 3.89 -7.32 15.32
CA PRO A 114 3.56 -5.92 15.42
C PRO A 114 2.19 -5.72 16.07
N ARG A 115 2.18 -5.06 17.22
CA ARG A 115 0.95 -4.68 17.92
C ARG A 115 0.87 -3.18 18.12
N PHE A 116 -0.22 -2.59 17.70
CA PHE A 116 -0.38 -1.15 17.69
C PHE A 116 -1.86 -0.78 17.71
N ARG A 117 -2.13 0.50 17.93
CA ARG A 117 -3.48 1.06 17.95
C ARG A 117 -3.57 2.21 16.99
N ILE A 118 -4.70 2.27 16.33
CA ILE A 118 -5.08 3.35 15.43
C ILE A 118 -6.10 4.21 16.17
N VAL A 119 -5.88 5.52 16.23
CA VAL A 119 -6.83 6.47 16.80
C VAL A 119 -7.19 7.51 15.75
N ILE A 120 -8.48 7.64 15.48
CA ILE A 120 -9.02 8.49 14.41
C ILE A 120 -9.96 9.53 15.02
N ALA A 121 -9.87 10.78 14.56
CA ALA A 121 -10.82 11.82 14.93
C ALA A 121 -12.11 11.68 14.11
N PRO A 122 -13.29 11.54 14.74
CA PRO A 122 -14.58 11.66 14.05
C PRO A 122 -14.98 13.14 13.89
N SER A 123 -15.82 13.42 12.88
CA SER A 123 -16.36 14.77 12.59
C SER A 123 -17.25 15.31 13.71
N ARG A 124 -17.87 14.41 14.49
CA ARG A 124 -18.68 14.67 15.68
C ARG A 124 -18.56 13.52 16.68
N PRO A 125 -18.99 13.68 17.95
CA PRO A 125 -19.07 12.55 18.87
C PRO A 125 -19.95 11.43 18.31
N VAL A 126 -19.52 10.20 18.57
CA VAL A 126 -20.22 8.96 18.20
C VAL A 126 -21.10 8.51 19.37
N PHE A 127 -22.39 8.32 19.13
CA PHE A 127 -23.34 7.88 20.14
C PHE A 127 -23.41 6.36 20.27
N PRO A 128 -23.81 5.82 21.44
CA PRO A 128 -23.85 4.37 21.66
C PRO A 128 -24.64 3.58 20.62
N GLU A 129 -25.76 4.14 20.14
CA GLU A 129 -26.68 3.46 19.23
C GLU A 129 -26.12 3.30 17.81
N GLU A 130 -25.13 4.11 17.44
CA GLU A 130 -24.51 4.14 16.11
C GLU A 130 -23.05 3.64 16.11
N HIS A 131 -22.44 3.48 17.29
CA HIS A 131 -21.02 3.17 17.46
C HIS A 131 -20.53 1.99 16.64
N ASN A 132 -21.22 0.85 16.74
CA ASN A 132 -20.80 -0.37 16.06
C ASN A 132 -20.88 -0.24 14.54
N ALA A 133 -21.92 0.41 14.01
CA ALA A 133 -22.08 0.62 12.58
C ALA A 133 -20.99 1.54 12.01
N ILE A 134 -20.67 2.64 12.72
CA ILE A 134 -19.61 3.56 12.33
C ILE A 134 -18.24 2.89 12.37
N CYS A 135 -17.95 2.15 13.45
CA CYS A 135 -16.67 1.44 13.57
C CYS A 135 -16.55 0.32 12.54
N ALA A 136 -17.63 -0.39 12.23
CA ALA A 136 -17.65 -1.40 11.16
C ALA A 136 -17.37 -0.78 9.79
N ALA A 137 -18.01 0.34 9.45
CA ALA A 137 -17.80 1.02 8.18
C ALA A 137 -16.38 1.59 8.05
N MET A 138 -15.84 2.16 9.13
CA MET A 138 -14.44 2.61 9.16
C MET A 138 -13.47 1.43 9.03
N LEU A 139 -13.74 0.31 9.71
CA LEU A 139 -12.92 -0.89 9.62
C LEU A 139 -12.95 -1.46 8.20
N GLU A 140 -14.12 -1.49 7.54
CA GLU A 140 -14.24 -1.89 6.14
C GLU A 140 -13.40 -0.99 5.23
N ALA A 141 -13.48 0.33 5.39
CA ALA A 141 -12.72 1.28 4.59
C ALA A 141 -11.19 1.10 4.74
N LEU A 142 -10.72 0.85 5.98
CA LEU A 142 -9.31 0.57 6.24
C LEU A 142 -8.89 -0.80 5.71
N ASP A 143 -9.71 -1.82 5.93
CA ASP A 143 -9.37 -3.20 5.58
C ASP A 143 -9.52 -3.49 4.09
N ASP A 144 -10.30 -2.68 3.37
CA ASP A 144 -10.26 -2.61 1.91
C ASP A 144 -8.80 -2.39 1.48
N PHE A 145 -8.12 -1.36 1.99
CA PHE A 145 -6.71 -1.10 1.66
C PHE A 145 -5.76 -2.24 2.11
N ILE A 146 -6.06 -2.90 3.22
CA ILE A 146 -5.19 -3.90 3.87
C ILE A 146 -5.51 -5.34 3.42
N ASP A 147 -6.36 -5.48 2.40
CA ASP A 147 -6.66 -6.75 1.73
C ASP A 147 -7.42 -7.74 2.63
N GLY A 148 -8.21 -7.27 3.61
CA GLY A 148 -8.96 -8.14 4.53
C GLY A 148 -8.13 -8.72 5.69
N ARG A 149 -6.84 -8.34 5.80
CA ARG A 149 -5.93 -8.83 6.84
C ARG A 149 -6.15 -8.12 8.17
N LEU A 150 -6.62 -6.88 8.18
CA LEU A 150 -6.85 -6.10 9.40
C LEU A 150 -7.94 -6.75 10.27
N LEU A 151 -9.02 -7.26 9.66
CA LEU A 151 -10.08 -7.96 10.40
C LEU A 151 -9.58 -9.21 11.14
N ARG A 152 -8.48 -9.84 10.68
CA ARG A 152 -7.88 -11.01 11.34
C ARG A 152 -7.02 -10.65 12.54
N ALA A 153 -6.47 -9.44 12.54
CA ALA A 153 -5.49 -8.95 13.50
C ALA A 153 -6.11 -8.09 14.60
N ILE A 154 -7.33 -7.58 14.38
CA ILE A 154 -7.99 -6.65 15.28
C ILE A 154 -8.61 -7.35 16.49
N ASP A 155 -8.39 -6.81 17.69
CA ASP A 155 -9.07 -7.22 18.91
C ASP A 155 -10.53 -6.71 18.90
N PRO A 156 -11.53 -7.52 19.26
CA PRO A 156 -12.94 -7.13 19.22
C PRO A 156 -13.32 -6.03 20.24
N CYS A 157 -12.38 -5.55 21.06
CA CYS A 157 -12.64 -4.49 22.05
C CYS A 157 -13.16 -3.18 21.47
N TRP A 158 -13.02 -2.95 20.16
CA TRP A 158 -13.62 -1.80 19.48
C TRP A 158 -15.15 -1.82 19.56
N ARG A 159 -15.78 -2.98 19.80
CA ARG A 159 -17.24 -3.11 20.00
C ARG A 159 -17.71 -2.67 21.39
N THR A 160 -16.77 -2.45 22.32
CA THR A 160 -17.04 -2.12 23.73
C THR A 160 -16.69 -0.65 23.99
N LEU A 161 -17.69 0.20 24.15
CA LEU A 161 -17.52 1.65 24.33
C LEU A 161 -16.74 2.02 25.60
N SER A 162 -16.88 1.21 26.67
CA SER A 162 -16.22 1.41 27.95
C SER A 162 -14.85 0.73 28.05
N GLN A 163 -14.25 0.31 26.93
CA GLN A 163 -12.89 -0.25 26.91
C GLN A 163 -11.85 0.78 27.40
N CYS A 164 -10.97 0.36 28.32
CA CYS A 164 -10.11 1.28 29.09
C CYS A 164 -8.59 1.15 28.87
N TYR A 165 -8.13 0.17 28.10
CA TYR A 165 -6.70 -0.11 27.95
C TYR A 165 -6.04 0.51 26.72
N TYR A 166 -6.58 1.64 26.26
CA TYR A 166 -6.02 2.40 25.13
C TYR A 166 -4.95 3.40 25.61
N VAL A 167 -3.87 2.87 26.16
CA VAL A 167 -2.76 3.65 26.76
C VAL A 167 -1.44 3.39 26.05
N TYR A 168 -0.64 4.44 25.86
CA TYR A 168 0.70 4.28 25.29
C TYR A 168 1.71 3.89 26.36
N THR A 169 2.00 2.60 26.41
CA THR A 169 2.92 1.99 27.38
C THR A 169 3.90 1.08 26.65
N ALA A 170 5.12 0.97 27.16
CA ALA A 170 6.14 0.08 26.61
C ALA A 170 6.81 -0.73 27.73
N HIS A 171 7.14 -1.99 27.44
CA HIS A 171 7.97 -2.78 28.33
C HIS A 171 9.43 -2.28 28.31
N PRO A 172 10.17 -2.28 29.43
CA PRO A 172 11.56 -1.82 29.47
C PRO A 172 12.47 -2.45 28.40
N GLU A 173 12.29 -3.75 28.13
CA GLU A 173 13.08 -4.49 27.12
C GLU A 173 12.69 -4.20 25.67
N ARG A 174 11.56 -3.50 25.45
CA ARG A 174 10.97 -3.28 24.12
C ARG A 174 10.76 -1.80 23.80
N LYS A 175 11.12 -0.91 24.73
CA LYS A 175 10.91 0.55 24.61
C LYS A 175 11.59 1.15 23.39
N ASP A 176 12.70 0.58 22.94
CA ASP A 176 13.46 1.09 21.79
C ASP A 176 12.74 0.83 20.46
N HIS A 177 11.72 -0.03 20.47
CA HIS A 177 10.83 -0.28 19.34
C HIS A 177 9.45 0.37 19.54
N ALA A 178 9.27 1.19 20.59
CA ALA A 178 8.03 1.90 20.81
C ALA A 178 7.92 3.05 19.81
N ILE A 179 6.96 2.92 18.89
CA ILE A 179 6.66 3.93 17.88
C ILE A 179 5.35 4.61 18.23
N SER A 180 5.32 5.94 18.07
CA SER A 180 4.08 6.70 17.97
C SER A 180 4.27 7.93 17.10
N PHE A 181 3.25 8.26 16.31
CA PHE A 181 3.23 9.46 15.47
C PHE A 181 1.80 9.93 15.25
N TYR A 182 1.71 11.20 14.88
CA TYR A 182 0.47 11.90 14.54
C TYR A 182 0.56 12.38 13.09
N ASN A 183 -0.54 12.24 12.35
CA ASN A 183 -0.70 12.75 11.01
C ASN A 183 -1.93 13.68 10.92
N PRO A 184 -1.78 14.90 10.37
CA PRO A 184 -2.93 15.75 10.10
C PRO A 184 -3.77 15.17 8.95
N GLY A 185 -5.06 15.51 8.93
CA GLY A 185 -5.99 15.11 7.89
C GLY A 185 -7.38 15.67 8.17
N ASN A 186 -8.39 15.07 7.57
CA ASN A 186 -9.79 15.39 7.83
C ASN A 186 -10.37 14.46 8.91
N PRO A 187 -11.25 14.96 9.78
CA PRO A 187 -12.03 14.08 10.64
C PRO A 187 -12.87 13.10 9.80
N ALA A 188 -13.01 11.87 10.28
CA ALA A 188 -13.88 10.85 9.72
C ALA A 188 -15.34 11.30 9.72
N ASP A 189 -15.99 11.32 8.56
CA ASP A 189 -17.37 11.77 8.44
C ASP A 189 -18.35 10.74 9.03
N VAL A 190 -18.76 10.97 10.27
CA VAL A 190 -19.63 10.05 11.02
C VAL A 190 -20.96 9.82 10.32
N ASP A 191 -21.51 10.84 9.67
CA ASP A 191 -22.84 10.72 9.04
C ASP A 191 -22.75 9.90 7.75
N ASP A 192 -21.66 10.03 6.98
CA ASP A 192 -21.38 9.17 5.82
C ASP A 192 -21.17 7.70 6.24
N PHE A 193 -20.34 7.45 7.27
CA PHE A 193 -20.13 6.09 7.79
C PHE A 193 -21.40 5.46 8.35
N LYS A 194 -22.27 6.26 8.97
CA LYS A 194 -23.58 5.79 9.45
C LYS A 194 -24.50 5.40 8.29
N LEU A 195 -24.51 6.17 7.20
CA LEU A 195 -25.28 5.87 5.99
C LEU A 195 -24.78 4.61 5.28
N HIS A 196 -23.50 4.27 5.42
CA HIS A 196 -22.90 3.07 4.85
C HIS A 196 -23.51 1.76 5.38
N GLN A 197 -24.11 1.77 6.57
CA GLN A 197 -24.76 0.62 7.21
C GLN A 197 -23.92 -0.67 7.19
N SER A 198 -22.60 -0.53 7.32
CA SER A 198 -21.69 -1.67 7.23
C SER A 198 -21.88 -2.62 8.41
N MET A 199 -21.88 -3.92 8.11
CA MET A 199 -21.85 -5.01 9.09
C MET A 199 -20.47 -5.65 9.18
N TYR A 200 -19.44 -5.02 8.59
CA TYR A 200 -18.10 -5.57 8.47
C TYR A 200 -17.49 -5.86 9.84
N GLY A 201 -17.13 -7.13 10.04
CA GLY A 201 -16.57 -7.58 11.31
C GLY A 201 -17.54 -7.58 12.49
N LEU A 202 -18.84 -7.29 12.33
CA LEU A 202 -19.84 -7.46 13.40
C LEU A 202 -20.38 -8.89 13.45
N GLU A 203 -20.61 -9.49 12.28
CA GLU A 203 -21.22 -10.82 12.14
C GLU A 203 -20.20 -11.97 12.20
N VAL A 204 -18.92 -11.66 12.07
CA VAL A 204 -17.89 -12.69 11.88
C VAL A 204 -17.19 -12.98 13.20
N GLU A 205 -17.50 -14.15 13.76
CA GLU A 205 -16.56 -14.85 14.63
C GLU A 205 -15.46 -15.41 13.72
N TYR A 206 -14.34 -14.70 13.58
CA TYR A 206 -13.22 -15.16 12.77
C TYR A 206 -12.65 -16.44 13.39
N LYS A 207 -12.99 -17.59 12.79
CA LYS A 207 -12.32 -18.85 13.06
C LYS A 207 -11.11 -18.89 12.14
N PRO A 208 -9.86 -18.81 12.64
CA PRO A 208 -8.70 -19.02 11.80
C PRO A 208 -8.89 -20.35 11.08
N GLY A 209 -8.93 -20.31 9.75
CA GLY A 209 -9.08 -21.51 8.95
C GLY A 209 -8.01 -22.52 9.37
N ALA A 210 -8.38 -23.81 9.38
CA ALA A 210 -7.41 -24.87 9.66
C ALA A 210 -6.12 -24.64 8.84
N PRO A 211 -4.94 -24.95 9.39
CA PRO A 211 -3.68 -24.86 8.65
C PRO A 211 -3.85 -25.50 7.28
N ARG A 212 -3.75 -24.71 6.21
CA ARG A 212 -3.93 -25.22 4.86
C ARG A 212 -2.80 -26.22 4.59
N LYS A 213 -3.13 -27.43 4.13
CA LYS A 213 -2.09 -28.33 3.60
C LYS A 213 -1.39 -27.61 2.46
N VAL A 214 -0.06 -27.55 2.51
CA VAL A 214 0.77 -27.08 1.41
C VAL A 214 0.59 -28.06 0.26
N THR A 215 -0.38 -27.79 -0.61
CA THR A 215 -0.46 -28.45 -1.90
C THR A 215 0.66 -27.84 -2.73
N GLY A 216 1.63 -28.64 -3.15
CA GLY A 216 2.81 -28.21 -3.92
C GLY A 216 2.48 -27.50 -5.25
N GLN A 217 1.21 -27.32 -5.57
CA GLN A 217 0.71 -26.34 -6.53
C GLN A 217 -0.07 -25.26 -5.75
N THR A 218 0.58 -24.09 -5.64
CA THR A 218 0.00 -22.77 -5.32
C THR A 218 -1.27 -22.78 -4.46
N GLY A 219 -1.11 -23.02 -3.15
CA GLY A 219 -2.05 -22.47 -2.15
C GLY A 219 -2.22 -20.96 -2.35
N ALA A 220 -3.20 -20.30 -1.71
CA ALA A 220 -3.44 -18.86 -1.95
C ALA A 220 -2.19 -17.95 -1.73
N ARG A 221 -1.20 -18.44 -0.97
CA ARG A 221 0.14 -17.86 -0.81
C ARG A 221 1.02 -17.87 -2.07
N GLY A 222 0.75 -18.69 -3.09
CA GLY A 222 1.48 -18.65 -4.36
C GLY A 222 0.86 -17.67 -5.35
N ARG A 223 -0.47 -17.53 -5.30
CA ARG A 223 -1.27 -16.71 -6.23
C ARG A 223 -1.05 -15.21 -6.00
N SER A 224 -1.13 -14.75 -4.75
CA SER A 224 -0.84 -13.34 -4.43
C SER A 224 0.59 -12.93 -4.82
N TYR A 225 1.58 -13.83 -4.69
CA TYR A 225 2.96 -13.57 -5.12
C TYR A 225 3.11 -13.48 -6.65
N GLU A 226 2.40 -14.31 -7.40
CA GLU A 226 2.36 -14.24 -8.86
C GLU A 226 1.74 -12.93 -9.33
N LEU A 227 0.59 -12.55 -8.77
CA LEU A 227 -0.05 -11.26 -9.04
C LEU A 227 0.85 -10.08 -8.63
N ASN A 228 1.54 -10.19 -7.49
CA ASN A 228 2.52 -9.18 -7.05
C ASN A 228 3.73 -9.06 -7.97
N ARG A 229 4.16 -10.15 -8.61
CA ARG A 229 5.22 -10.13 -9.61
C ARG A 229 4.77 -9.38 -10.87
N ILE A 230 3.50 -9.54 -11.27
CA ILE A 230 2.90 -8.79 -12.38
C ILE A 230 2.88 -7.29 -12.05
N ILE A 231 2.42 -6.91 -10.85
CA ILE A 231 2.46 -5.52 -10.38
C ILE A 231 3.89 -4.98 -10.44
N GLY A 232 4.85 -5.69 -9.86
CA GLY A 232 6.25 -5.27 -9.85
C GLY A 232 6.86 -5.08 -11.24
N GLY A 233 6.40 -5.84 -12.24
CA GLY A 233 6.82 -5.69 -13.63
C GLY A 233 6.18 -4.52 -14.38
N MET A 234 5.04 -4.02 -13.91
CA MET A 234 4.24 -2.98 -14.57
C MET A 234 4.24 -1.64 -13.83
N ILE A 235 4.62 -1.61 -12.56
CA ILE A 235 4.46 -0.45 -11.66
C ILE A 235 5.10 0.85 -12.17
N THR A 236 6.18 0.73 -12.92
CA THR A 236 6.90 1.86 -13.51
C THR A 236 6.29 2.31 -14.83
N SER A 237 5.66 1.42 -15.60
CA SER A 237 5.33 1.63 -17.02
C SER A 237 3.84 1.54 -17.36
N SER A 238 2.97 1.36 -16.36
CA SER A 238 1.52 1.23 -16.53
C SER A 238 0.76 2.02 -15.48
N SER A 239 -0.45 2.48 -15.83
CA SER A 239 -1.35 3.12 -14.87
C SER A 239 -1.92 2.08 -13.88
N GLN A 240 -2.47 2.54 -12.75
CA GLN A 240 -3.13 1.65 -11.79
C GLN A 240 -4.26 0.84 -12.45
N ASP A 241 -5.05 1.45 -13.33
CA ASP A 241 -6.14 0.76 -14.03
C ASP A 241 -5.63 -0.28 -15.03
N GLU A 242 -4.53 0.00 -15.74
CA GLU A 242 -3.91 -0.97 -16.64
C GLU A 242 -3.36 -2.18 -15.87
N ILE A 243 -2.76 -1.94 -14.71
CA ILE A 243 -2.27 -2.98 -13.81
C ILE A 243 -3.45 -3.82 -13.29
N ALA A 244 -4.52 -3.18 -12.82
CA ALA A 244 -5.71 -3.87 -12.32
C ALA A 244 -6.36 -4.73 -13.41
N LYS A 245 -6.54 -4.20 -14.63
CA LYS A 245 -7.08 -4.96 -15.77
C LYS A 245 -6.23 -6.19 -16.08
N ARG A 246 -4.91 -6.02 -16.14
CA ARG A 246 -4.00 -7.11 -16.47
C ARG A 246 -4.02 -8.22 -15.41
N ILE A 247 -4.07 -7.85 -14.14
CA ILE A 247 -4.17 -8.80 -13.03
C ILE A 247 -5.49 -9.54 -13.06
N PHE A 248 -6.59 -8.85 -13.32
CA PHE A 248 -7.91 -9.47 -13.42
C PHE A 248 -8.00 -10.44 -14.59
N GLU A 249 -7.43 -10.09 -15.75
CA GLU A 249 -7.34 -10.99 -16.90
C GLU A 249 -6.54 -12.26 -16.56
N VAL A 250 -5.38 -12.11 -15.91
CA VAL A 250 -4.54 -13.26 -15.52
C VAL A 250 -5.27 -14.14 -14.51
N ASP A 251 -5.92 -13.56 -13.50
CA ASP A 251 -6.71 -14.33 -12.52
C ASP A 251 -7.86 -15.11 -13.20
N ASN A 252 -8.52 -14.50 -14.19
CA ASN A 252 -9.61 -15.14 -14.92
C ASN A 252 -9.16 -16.24 -15.88
N ILE A 253 -7.97 -16.12 -16.47
CA ILE A 253 -7.48 -17.06 -17.51
C ILE A 253 -6.65 -18.18 -16.87
N ASP A 254 -5.66 -17.80 -16.07
CA ASP A 254 -4.65 -18.73 -15.54
C ASP A 254 -5.16 -19.44 -14.27
N HIS A 255 -6.18 -18.87 -13.59
CA HIS A 255 -6.77 -19.42 -12.38
C HIS A 255 -8.28 -19.71 -12.50
N ALA A 256 -8.77 -19.95 -13.72
CA ALA A 256 -10.18 -20.26 -14.00
C ALA A 256 -10.74 -21.37 -13.09
N GLY A 257 -11.89 -21.11 -12.44
CA GLY A 257 -12.54 -22.00 -11.47
C GLY A 257 -11.94 -21.98 -10.05
N ASN A 258 -10.90 -21.19 -9.81
CA ASN A 258 -10.27 -20.97 -8.51
C ASN A 258 -9.71 -19.54 -8.41
N GLU A 259 -10.46 -18.58 -8.92
CA GLU A 259 -10.08 -17.19 -9.08
C GLU A 259 -9.88 -16.53 -7.70
N TYR A 260 -8.75 -15.84 -7.52
CA TYR A 260 -8.38 -15.20 -6.27
C TYR A 260 -9.38 -14.11 -5.87
N PHE A 261 -9.88 -13.33 -6.83
CA PHE A 261 -10.83 -12.24 -6.56
C PHE A 261 -12.28 -12.71 -6.38
N ARG A 262 -12.56 -14.01 -6.53
CA ARG A 262 -13.88 -14.62 -6.27
C ARG A 262 -13.90 -15.54 -5.06
N ASP A 263 -12.77 -15.73 -4.39
CA ASP A 263 -12.69 -16.55 -3.19
C ASP A 263 -13.39 -15.87 -2.00
N MET A 264 -14.58 -16.35 -1.65
CA MET A 264 -15.45 -15.81 -0.59
C MET A 264 -14.87 -15.92 0.83
N GLN A 265 -13.74 -16.64 1.00
CA GLN A 265 -12.98 -16.64 2.25
C GLN A 265 -12.33 -15.28 2.51
N TYR A 266 -12.09 -14.48 1.48
CA TYR A 266 -11.63 -13.10 1.61
C TYR A 266 -12.83 -12.17 1.71
N PRO A 267 -13.02 -11.45 2.84
CA PRO A 267 -14.18 -10.59 3.05
C PRO A 267 -14.38 -9.55 1.94
N ARG A 268 -13.31 -8.97 1.40
CA ARG A 268 -13.35 -7.98 0.32
C ARG A 268 -13.97 -8.49 -1.00
N ASN A 269 -13.89 -9.79 -1.25
CA ASN A 269 -14.44 -10.44 -2.46
C ASN A 269 -15.96 -10.62 -2.35
N ARG A 270 -16.52 -10.46 -1.14
CA ARG A 270 -17.95 -10.62 -0.91
C ARG A 270 -18.70 -9.43 -1.52
N PRO A 271 -19.82 -9.66 -2.23
CA PRO A 271 -20.64 -8.58 -2.74
C PRO A 271 -21.23 -7.74 -1.61
N ARG A 272 -21.19 -6.41 -1.79
CA ARG A 272 -21.95 -5.46 -0.98
C ARG A 272 -23.44 -5.57 -1.32
N LEU A 273 -24.29 -4.95 -0.48
CA LEU A 273 -25.73 -4.95 -0.71
C LEU A 273 -26.05 -4.34 -2.08
N GLY A 274 -26.68 -5.13 -2.96
CA GLY A 274 -27.02 -4.72 -4.34
C GLY A 274 -25.86 -4.84 -5.35
N GLU A 275 -24.67 -5.28 -4.93
CA GLU A 275 -23.52 -5.51 -5.81
C GLU A 275 -23.58 -6.92 -6.43
N SER A 276 -23.21 -7.05 -7.71
CA SER A 276 -23.07 -8.38 -8.34
C SER A 276 -21.74 -9.03 -7.95
N GLN A 277 -21.64 -10.35 -8.07
CA GLN A 277 -20.39 -11.06 -7.78
C GLN A 277 -19.23 -10.61 -8.69
N GLU A 278 -19.52 -10.29 -9.94
CA GLU A 278 -18.49 -9.80 -10.87
C GLU A 278 -18.01 -8.38 -10.53
N ALA A 279 -18.93 -7.52 -10.11
CA ALA A 279 -18.58 -6.17 -9.64
C ALA A 279 -17.73 -6.23 -8.36
N ALA A 280 -18.06 -7.13 -7.44
CA ALA A 280 -17.29 -7.36 -6.22
C ALA A 280 -15.86 -7.86 -6.52
N ALA A 281 -15.72 -8.80 -7.46
CA ALA A 281 -14.43 -9.32 -7.89
C ALA A 281 -13.56 -8.22 -8.53
N TRP A 282 -14.15 -7.41 -9.43
CA TRP A 282 -13.45 -6.30 -10.05
C TRP A 282 -13.03 -5.24 -9.02
N ARG A 283 -13.93 -4.85 -8.11
CA ARG A 283 -13.62 -3.95 -6.99
C ARG A 283 -12.46 -4.48 -6.16
N SER A 284 -12.50 -5.76 -5.78
CA SER A 284 -11.39 -6.37 -5.04
C SER A 284 -10.07 -6.33 -5.80
N CYS A 285 -10.08 -6.53 -7.13
CA CYS A 285 -8.87 -6.47 -7.94
C CYS A 285 -8.28 -5.05 -8.00
N GLN A 286 -9.12 -4.03 -8.17
CA GLN A 286 -8.68 -2.63 -8.16
C GLN A 286 -8.04 -2.24 -6.83
N ILE A 287 -8.66 -2.66 -5.73
CA ILE A 287 -8.16 -2.46 -4.37
C ILE A 287 -6.81 -3.15 -4.17
N PHE A 288 -6.69 -4.43 -4.56
CA PHE A 288 -5.45 -5.20 -4.48
C PHE A 288 -4.31 -4.50 -5.24
N ALA A 289 -4.58 -4.07 -6.48
CA ALA A 289 -3.60 -3.36 -7.30
C ALA A 289 -3.15 -2.05 -6.64
N LYS A 290 -4.08 -1.24 -6.13
CA LYS A 290 -3.80 0.04 -5.45
C LYS A 290 -2.86 -0.16 -4.25
N SER A 291 -3.22 -1.07 -3.35
CA SER A 291 -2.47 -1.36 -2.13
C SER A 291 -1.02 -1.79 -2.43
N HIS A 292 -0.85 -2.72 -3.35
CA HIS A 292 0.47 -3.26 -3.70
C HIS A 292 1.33 -2.29 -4.53
N ILE A 293 0.73 -1.45 -5.39
CA ILE A 293 1.44 -0.35 -6.06
C ILE A 293 2.02 0.61 -5.02
N ASN A 294 1.22 1.00 -4.02
CA ASN A 294 1.70 1.90 -2.96
C ASN A 294 2.85 1.27 -2.17
N SER A 295 2.70 0.00 -1.78
CA SER A 295 3.75 -0.77 -1.10
C SER A 295 5.06 -0.84 -1.89
N LEU A 296 4.98 -1.13 -3.18
CA LEU A 296 6.17 -1.22 -4.04
C LEU A 296 6.80 0.15 -4.32
N LYS A 297 6.01 1.21 -4.56
CA LYS A 297 6.52 2.59 -4.74
C LYS A 297 7.38 3.04 -3.55
N ARG A 298 7.05 2.60 -2.32
CA ARG A 298 7.88 2.86 -1.14
C ARG A 298 9.22 2.10 -1.15
N LYS A 299 9.22 0.83 -1.58
CA LYS A 299 10.48 0.08 -1.75
C LYS A 299 11.39 0.72 -2.80
N PHE A 300 10.80 1.31 -3.85
CA PHE A 300 11.52 2.05 -4.89
C PHE A 300 11.85 3.50 -4.52
N ARG A 301 11.34 4.05 -3.40
CA ARG A 301 11.63 5.43 -2.93
C ARG A 301 13.07 5.64 -2.47
N LYS A 302 13.91 4.59 -2.43
CA LYS A 302 15.37 4.76 -2.36
C LYS A 302 15.85 5.34 -3.69
N GLN A 303 15.81 6.66 -3.77
CA GLN A 303 16.24 7.50 -4.88
C GLN A 303 17.60 7.03 -5.45
N GLY A 304 17.58 6.45 -6.65
CA GLY A 304 18.68 6.65 -7.58
C GLY A 304 18.70 8.13 -7.96
N ASP A 305 19.87 8.76 -7.86
CA ASP A 305 20.07 10.20 -8.02
C ASP A 305 19.46 10.70 -9.36
N ILE A 306 18.29 11.35 -9.29
CA ILE A 306 17.53 11.88 -10.43
C ILE A 306 18.17 13.19 -10.94
N LYS A 307 19.13 13.73 -10.19
CA LYS A 307 19.81 14.97 -10.52
C LYS A 307 20.53 14.82 -11.86
N ILE A 308 20.13 15.63 -12.84
CA ILE A 308 20.81 15.70 -14.12
C ILE A 308 22.22 16.26 -13.87
N VAL A 309 23.24 15.51 -14.28
CA VAL A 309 24.64 15.89 -14.17
C VAL A 309 25.20 16.06 -15.57
N ASN A 310 25.68 17.27 -15.88
CA ASN A 310 26.35 17.51 -17.15
C ASN A 310 27.81 17.02 -17.06
N LYS A 311 28.04 15.78 -17.48
CA LYS A 311 29.34 15.08 -17.42
C LYS A 311 29.69 14.49 -18.78
N LYS A 312 30.98 14.45 -19.12
CA LYS A 312 31.47 13.72 -20.31
C LYS A 312 31.48 12.21 -20.03
N ALA A 313 31.24 11.39 -21.04
CA ALA A 313 31.32 9.93 -20.94
C ALA A 313 32.70 9.48 -20.42
N GLU A 314 32.72 8.72 -19.32
CA GLU A 314 33.95 8.19 -18.74
C GLU A 314 34.34 6.81 -19.28
N SER A 315 33.40 6.07 -19.88
CA SER A 315 33.66 4.74 -20.44
C SER A 315 32.59 4.33 -21.46
N ALA A 316 32.98 3.50 -22.43
CA ALA A 316 32.11 2.89 -23.42
C ALA A 316 31.61 1.48 -23.03
N GLU A 317 32.01 0.97 -21.87
CA GLU A 317 31.58 -0.35 -21.40
C GLU A 317 30.08 -0.40 -21.06
N ALA A 318 29.50 -1.60 -21.03
CA ALA A 318 28.11 -1.77 -20.65
C ALA A 318 27.93 -1.49 -19.14
N MET A 319 26.92 -0.70 -18.82
CA MET A 319 26.52 -0.34 -17.45
C MET A 319 25.79 -1.50 -16.76
N PRO A 320 25.83 -1.60 -15.42
CA PRO A 320 24.96 -2.50 -14.66
C PRO A 320 23.47 -2.13 -14.85
N THR A 321 22.57 -3.02 -14.47
CA THR A 321 21.14 -2.71 -14.48
C THR A 321 20.83 -1.69 -13.39
N HIS A 322 20.33 -0.52 -13.77
CA HIS A 322 20.00 0.58 -12.85
C HIS A 322 18.97 1.52 -13.49
N ASP A 323 18.39 2.40 -12.68
CA ASP A 323 17.46 3.45 -13.14
C ASP A 323 18.20 4.77 -13.29
N ALA A 324 17.97 5.49 -14.39
CA ALA A 324 18.56 6.80 -14.65
C ALA A 324 17.68 7.65 -15.58
N MET A 325 17.85 8.97 -15.50
CA MET A 325 17.33 9.88 -16.53
C MET A 325 18.09 9.65 -17.82
N ILE A 326 17.39 9.46 -18.93
CA ILE A 326 17.97 9.30 -20.26
C ILE A 326 17.40 10.32 -21.23
N GLN A 327 18.21 10.78 -22.18
CA GLN A 327 17.80 11.64 -23.28
C GLN A 327 17.86 10.88 -24.61
N PHE A 328 16.80 10.96 -25.41
CA PHE A 328 16.82 10.46 -26.79
C PHE A 328 17.63 11.40 -27.67
N ARG A 329 18.80 10.98 -28.16
CA ARG A 329 19.77 11.88 -28.81
C ARG A 329 19.68 11.86 -30.33
N SER A 330 19.72 10.66 -30.91
CA SER A 330 19.74 10.49 -32.37
C SER A 330 19.04 9.20 -32.79
N PHE A 331 18.64 9.14 -34.05
CA PHE A 331 17.88 8.04 -34.63
C PHE A 331 18.47 7.66 -35.98
N ASN A 332 18.63 6.37 -36.23
CA ASN A 332 19.13 5.84 -37.49
C ASN A 332 18.13 4.83 -38.06
N THR A 333 17.64 5.12 -39.27
CA THR A 333 16.55 4.39 -39.94
C THR A 333 17.03 3.35 -40.96
N LYS A 334 18.32 2.98 -40.93
CA LYS A 334 18.86 1.97 -41.86
C LYS A 334 18.12 0.64 -41.69
N PRO A 335 17.67 -0.01 -42.78
CA PRO A 335 17.05 -1.34 -42.72
C PRO A 335 17.99 -2.42 -42.15
N THR A 336 17.44 -3.55 -41.73
CA THR A 336 18.25 -4.73 -41.44
C THR A 336 18.94 -5.26 -42.70
N LYS A 337 19.91 -6.17 -42.53
CA LYS A 337 20.54 -6.88 -43.65
C LYS A 337 19.53 -7.66 -44.52
N SER A 338 18.38 -8.04 -43.97
CA SER A 338 17.29 -8.72 -44.66
C SER A 338 16.22 -7.76 -45.23
N GLY A 339 16.43 -6.44 -45.15
CA GLY A 339 15.51 -5.44 -45.69
C GLY A 339 14.33 -5.06 -44.78
N GLY A 340 14.27 -5.57 -43.55
CA GLY A 340 13.23 -5.22 -42.59
C GLY A 340 13.38 -3.81 -42.03
N GLU A 341 12.27 -3.15 -41.75
CA GLU A 341 12.23 -1.79 -41.20
C GLU A 341 12.80 -1.76 -39.77
N THR A 342 13.72 -0.84 -39.48
CA THR A 342 14.21 -0.65 -38.11
C THR A 342 14.55 0.81 -37.81
N ILE A 343 14.50 1.15 -36.53
CA ILE A 343 15.06 2.39 -36.00
C ILE A 343 16.01 2.04 -34.87
N LEU A 344 17.27 2.46 -35.00
CA LEU A 344 18.26 2.40 -33.93
C LEU A 344 18.30 3.76 -33.23
N MET A 345 17.90 3.77 -31.97
CA MET A 345 17.93 4.95 -31.10
C MET A 345 19.26 5.02 -30.37
N GLU A 346 19.89 6.19 -30.35
CA GLU A 346 20.98 6.53 -29.45
C GLU A 346 20.41 7.25 -28.22
N LEU A 347 20.70 6.73 -27.04
CA LEU A 347 20.21 7.23 -25.76
C LEU A 347 21.41 7.65 -24.91
N GLN A 348 21.34 8.84 -24.32
CA GLN A 348 22.38 9.36 -23.43
C GLN A 348 21.88 9.32 -21.99
N VAL A 349 22.69 8.79 -21.08
CA VAL A 349 22.42 8.82 -19.64
C VAL A 349 22.70 10.23 -19.11
N MET A 350 21.73 10.81 -18.41
CA MET A 350 21.75 12.20 -17.95
C MET A 350 21.94 12.33 -16.44
N SER A 351 21.73 11.27 -15.65
CA SER A 351 21.83 11.31 -14.18
C SER A 351 22.64 10.16 -13.60
N GLY A 352 23.02 10.29 -12.32
CA GLY A 352 23.75 9.27 -11.57
C GLY A 352 25.23 9.11 -11.97
N GLU A 353 25.83 8.03 -11.47
CA GLU A 353 27.25 7.69 -11.67
C GLU A 353 27.64 7.56 -13.16
N HIS A 354 26.67 7.15 -13.99
CA HIS A 354 26.89 6.86 -15.40
C HIS A 354 26.48 8.01 -16.34
N ALA A 355 26.23 9.21 -15.81
CA ALA A 355 25.91 10.38 -16.61
C ALA A 355 26.96 10.66 -17.70
N GLY A 356 26.48 11.04 -18.89
CA GLY A 356 27.28 11.26 -20.09
C GLY A 356 27.46 10.02 -20.96
N ARG A 357 27.20 8.79 -20.47
CA ARG A 357 27.36 7.56 -21.26
C ARG A 357 26.25 7.36 -22.27
N HIS A 358 26.54 6.63 -23.35
CA HIS A 358 25.60 6.37 -24.44
C HIS A 358 25.30 4.87 -24.54
N PHE A 359 24.06 4.55 -24.90
CA PHE A 359 23.66 3.20 -25.28
C PHE A 359 22.65 3.23 -26.42
N TRP A 360 22.43 2.08 -27.03
CA TRP A 360 21.58 1.98 -28.22
C TRP A 360 20.45 0.97 -28.01
N HIS A 361 19.26 1.32 -28.47
CA HIS A 361 18.12 0.42 -28.47
C HIS A 361 17.48 0.38 -29.85
N ARG A 362 17.18 -0.81 -30.35
CA ARG A 362 16.61 -1.01 -31.68
C ARG A 362 15.15 -1.43 -31.58
N VAL A 363 14.31 -0.75 -32.35
CA VAL A 363 12.92 -1.13 -32.59
C VAL A 363 12.76 -1.61 -34.04
N TYR A 364 11.86 -2.57 -34.23
CA TYR A 364 11.63 -3.30 -35.47
C TYR A 364 10.19 -3.08 -35.97
N GLY A 365 10.05 -2.88 -37.29
CA GLY A 365 8.77 -2.78 -37.99
C GLY A 365 8.59 -3.91 -39.01
N ASN A 366 7.85 -3.62 -40.08
CA ASN A 366 7.50 -4.60 -41.10
C ASN A 366 8.74 -5.28 -41.71
N GLY A 367 8.61 -6.56 -42.04
CA GLY A 367 9.71 -7.37 -42.57
C GLY A 367 10.65 -7.95 -41.51
N ASN A 368 10.28 -7.90 -40.22
CA ASN A 368 10.95 -8.60 -39.12
C ASN A 368 10.01 -9.64 -38.49
N SER A 369 10.49 -10.44 -37.53
CA SER A 369 9.66 -11.44 -36.86
C SER A 369 8.52 -10.80 -36.05
N GLU A 370 7.36 -11.47 -36.00
CA GLU A 370 6.18 -10.99 -35.26
C GLU A 370 6.50 -10.70 -33.79
N MET A 371 7.28 -11.57 -33.14
CA MET A 371 7.72 -11.36 -31.76
C MET A 371 8.54 -10.07 -31.60
N ALA A 372 9.45 -9.77 -32.53
CA ALA A 372 10.26 -8.55 -32.47
C ALA A 372 9.40 -7.30 -32.70
N ILE A 373 8.41 -7.38 -33.58
CA ILE A 373 7.44 -6.30 -33.83
C ILE A 373 6.58 -6.07 -32.58
N THR A 374 6.05 -7.11 -31.96
CA THR A 374 5.26 -7.02 -30.72
C THR A 374 6.05 -6.37 -29.58
N ILE A 375 7.29 -6.82 -29.35
CA ILE A 375 8.17 -6.22 -28.34
C ILE A 375 8.45 -4.76 -28.68
N SER A 376 8.73 -4.46 -29.96
CA SER A 376 9.00 -3.09 -30.41
C SER A 376 7.79 -2.18 -30.20
N ASN A 377 6.59 -2.62 -30.56
CA ASN A 377 5.35 -1.87 -30.34
C ASN A 377 5.09 -1.61 -28.85
N SER A 378 5.43 -2.56 -27.97
CA SER A 378 5.39 -2.35 -26.52
C SER A 378 6.34 -1.23 -26.08
N VAL A 379 7.59 -1.23 -26.57
CA VAL A 379 8.56 -0.16 -26.28
C VAL A 379 8.09 1.19 -26.83
N ILE A 380 7.57 1.24 -28.06
CA ILE A 380 7.05 2.46 -28.69
C ILE A 380 5.88 3.03 -27.88
N SER A 381 4.95 2.18 -27.44
CA SER A 381 3.85 2.58 -26.57
C SER A 381 4.36 3.18 -25.26
N LYS A 382 5.40 2.59 -24.66
CA LYS A 382 6.02 3.12 -23.44
C LYS A 382 6.74 4.45 -23.67
N ILE A 383 7.43 4.64 -24.82
CA ILE A 383 8.03 5.93 -25.18
C ILE A 383 6.94 6.98 -25.37
N SER A 384 5.88 6.66 -26.11
CA SER A 384 4.72 7.53 -26.31
C SER A 384 4.16 8.03 -24.98
N LYS A 385 3.90 7.11 -24.03
CA LYS A 385 3.38 7.45 -22.69
C LYS A 385 4.40 8.25 -21.86
N ALA A 386 5.66 7.82 -21.80
CA ALA A 386 6.70 8.49 -21.00
C ALA A 386 7.06 9.88 -21.53
N THR A 387 6.90 10.13 -22.83
CA THR A 387 7.17 11.44 -23.44
C THR A 387 5.92 12.31 -23.59
N ASN A 388 4.72 11.75 -23.36
CA ASN A 388 3.42 12.35 -23.67
C ASN A 388 3.31 12.81 -25.13
N ILE A 389 3.76 11.96 -26.06
CA ILE A 389 3.73 12.21 -27.51
C ILE A 389 3.04 11.03 -28.20
N GLU A 390 1.99 11.32 -28.96
CA GLU A 390 1.29 10.28 -29.72
C GLU A 390 2.17 9.66 -30.82
N MET A 391 2.31 8.33 -30.78
CA MET A 391 3.05 7.52 -31.74
C MET A 391 2.15 6.44 -32.34
N LYS A 392 1.86 6.55 -33.64
CA LYS A 392 1.00 5.63 -34.40
C LYS A 392 1.80 4.69 -35.31
N ALA A 393 2.95 5.14 -35.79
CA ALA A 393 3.83 4.40 -36.67
C ALA A 393 5.24 4.27 -36.08
N LEU A 394 6.03 3.32 -36.58
CA LEU A 394 7.42 3.12 -36.18
C LEU A 394 8.24 4.43 -36.26
N GLN A 395 8.05 5.21 -37.33
CA GLN A 395 8.78 6.47 -37.56
C GLN A 395 8.44 7.55 -36.52
N ASP A 396 7.29 7.48 -35.86
CA ASP A 396 6.89 8.46 -34.85
C ASP A 396 7.80 8.43 -33.61
N VAL A 397 8.55 7.35 -33.40
CA VAL A 397 9.56 7.25 -32.34
C VAL A 397 10.58 8.38 -32.42
N MET A 398 10.89 8.87 -33.63
CA MET A 398 11.83 9.99 -33.82
C MET A 398 11.33 11.29 -33.19
N LYS A 399 10.01 11.44 -32.94
CA LYS A 399 9.44 12.60 -32.24
C LYS A 399 9.91 12.70 -30.79
N ALA A 400 10.42 11.62 -30.20
CA ALA A 400 11.02 11.64 -28.87
C ALA A 400 12.37 12.35 -28.82
N SER A 401 12.95 12.76 -29.95
CA SER A 401 14.25 13.45 -29.99
C SER A 401 14.33 14.62 -29.01
N GLY A 402 15.42 14.66 -28.24
CA GLY A 402 15.69 15.65 -27.21
C GLY A 402 14.88 15.49 -25.91
N LYS A 403 13.86 14.63 -25.87
CA LYS A 403 13.09 14.36 -24.65
C LYS A 403 13.93 13.60 -23.64
N THR A 404 13.72 13.94 -22.36
CA THR A 404 14.35 13.27 -21.23
C THR A 404 13.28 12.52 -20.45
N VAL A 405 13.53 11.26 -20.13
CA VAL A 405 12.61 10.39 -19.39
C VAL A 405 13.39 9.56 -18.39
N MET A 406 12.74 9.13 -17.31
CA MET A 406 13.33 8.15 -16.40
C MET A 406 13.19 6.74 -17.01
N ALA A 407 14.29 5.98 -17.01
CA ALA A 407 14.32 4.66 -17.61
C ALA A 407 15.11 3.67 -16.76
N ARG A 408 14.68 2.41 -16.77
CA ARG A 408 15.50 1.29 -16.32
C ARG A 408 16.41 0.87 -17.46
N ILE A 409 17.70 1.09 -17.29
CA ILE A 409 18.74 0.63 -18.20
C ILE A 409 19.03 -0.83 -17.87
N LYS A 410 18.83 -1.73 -18.82
CA LYS A 410 19.06 -3.16 -18.63
C LYS A 410 20.45 -3.55 -19.12
N HIS A 411 21.20 -4.27 -18.30
CA HIS A 411 22.42 -4.92 -18.73
C HIS A 411 22.11 -6.22 -19.49
N LYS A 412 22.54 -6.33 -20.74
CA LYS A 412 22.57 -7.59 -21.48
C LYS A 412 24.00 -8.14 -21.47
N PRO A 413 24.25 -9.26 -20.75
CA PRO A 413 25.57 -9.87 -20.78
C PRO A 413 25.90 -10.32 -22.19
N GLY A 414 27.17 -10.16 -22.59
CA GLY A 414 27.65 -10.65 -23.86
C GLY A 414 27.55 -12.18 -23.93
N THR A 415 27.01 -12.71 -25.02
CA THR A 415 26.88 -14.16 -25.26
C THR A 415 27.28 -14.46 -26.69
N ASN A 416 27.81 -15.66 -26.95
CA ASN A 416 28.12 -16.14 -28.31
C ASN A 416 29.01 -15.18 -29.14
N GLY A 417 30.01 -14.56 -28.52
CA GLY A 417 30.93 -13.62 -29.18
C GLY A 417 30.40 -12.20 -29.37
N PHE A 418 29.15 -11.93 -28.99
CA PHE A 418 28.62 -10.56 -28.92
C PHE A 418 29.07 -9.88 -27.62
N LYS A 419 29.46 -8.60 -27.73
CA LYS A 419 29.83 -7.79 -26.56
C LYS A 419 28.61 -7.55 -25.67
N ALA A 420 28.86 -7.35 -24.38
CA ALA A 420 27.82 -6.86 -23.47
C ALA A 420 27.30 -5.50 -23.96
N GLN A 421 26.00 -5.27 -23.78
CA GLN A 421 25.34 -4.06 -24.25
C GLN A 421 24.25 -3.63 -23.26
N ASN A 422 23.87 -2.35 -23.35
CA ASN A 422 22.71 -1.85 -22.64
C ASN A 422 21.55 -1.64 -23.59
N GLU A 423 20.35 -1.81 -23.06
CA GLU A 423 19.11 -1.50 -23.75
C GLU A 423 18.11 -0.90 -22.77
N ILE A 424 17.06 -0.27 -23.29
CA ILE A 424 15.90 0.08 -22.48
C ILE A 424 15.29 -1.21 -21.94
N GLY A 425 15.31 -1.37 -20.62
CA GLY A 425 14.58 -2.42 -19.92
C GLY A 425 13.13 -2.01 -19.66
N ASP A 426 12.94 -0.79 -19.17
CA ASP A 426 11.62 -0.19 -18.98
C ASP A 426 11.68 1.34 -19.02
N LEU A 427 10.53 2.00 -19.23
CA LEU A 427 10.37 3.45 -19.19
C LEU A 427 9.36 3.82 -18.12
N HIS A 428 9.74 4.75 -17.25
CA HIS A 428 8.87 5.18 -16.17
C HIS A 428 7.86 6.18 -16.74
N LEU A 429 6.58 5.98 -16.44
CA LEU A 429 5.57 7.00 -16.67
C LEU A 429 5.97 8.22 -15.83
N ASN A 430 5.98 9.41 -16.44
CA ASN A 430 6.35 10.64 -15.74
C ASN A 430 5.48 10.82 -14.49
N THR A 431 6.00 10.44 -13.33
CA THR A 431 5.58 11.00 -12.06
C THR A 431 6.44 12.23 -11.85
N MET A 432 6.07 13.34 -12.50
CA MET A 432 6.34 14.64 -11.89
C MET A 432 5.36 14.82 -10.74
#